data_AF-A0A3P7KZW5-F1
#
_entry.id   AF-A0A3P7KZW5-F1
#
_cell.length_a   1.000
_cell.length_b   1.000
_cell.length_c   1.000
_cell.angle_alpha   90.00
_cell.angle_beta   90.00
_cell.angle_gamma   90.00
#
_symmetry.space_group_name_H-M   'P 1'
#
loop_
_entity.id
_entity.type
_entity.pdbx_description
1 polymer ?
#
loop_
_entity_poly.entity_id
_entity_poly.type
_entity_poly.pdbx_seq_one_letter_code
_entity_poly.pdbx_strand_id
1 'polypeptide(L)'
;MPAFFLSSTKGPPRKRIVAKRGLKDGDDKEARLTRRRRMMERTEISSDEEELSVADDRISDVSEGEYEIEDLARLKAKEYLQKLHEAGKTEEEIGETLKEDAATKAGTLRRQLADLAELRDEEEVSHRGHRFTPLCVAISPCGKYVVSCGKESSIVKYDITLRKIVGTIKRTKTGGEDQKAHHGHIYAVAISSDGKYIASGGYDAVLKF
;
A
#
# COMPACT_ATOMS: atom_id res chain seq x y z
N MET A 1 -23.93 -21.80 3.15
CA MET A 1 -24.46 -20.92 4.22
C MET A 1 -23.37 -19.95 4.63
N PRO A 2 -23.52 -18.62 4.46
CA PRO A 2 -22.51 -17.65 4.86
C PRO A 2 -22.78 -17.10 6.27
N ALA A 3 -21.74 -17.04 7.10
CA ALA A 3 -21.72 -16.36 8.41
C ALA A 3 -20.30 -16.45 9.00
N PHE A 4 -19.51 -15.37 9.07
CA PHE A 4 -19.53 -14.26 10.05
C PHE A 4 -18.25 -14.33 10.91
N PHE A 5 -17.48 -13.24 10.87
CA PHE A 5 -16.29 -13.00 11.69
C PHE A 5 -16.60 -13.15 13.20
N LEU A 6 -15.84 -13.99 13.91
CA LEU A 6 -15.85 -14.02 15.37
C LEU A 6 -14.82 -13.03 15.93
N SER A 7 -15.31 -11.96 16.56
CA SER A 7 -14.54 -11.19 17.53
C SER A 7 -14.60 -11.91 18.88
N SER A 8 -13.48 -12.50 19.30
CA SER A 8 -13.37 -13.17 20.60
C SER A 8 -13.14 -12.14 21.70
N THR A 9 -14.18 -11.90 22.48
CA THR A 9 -14.13 -11.09 23.70
C THR A 9 -13.53 -11.89 24.88
N LYS A 10 -12.72 -11.18 25.69
CA LYS A 10 -12.51 -11.35 27.14
C LYS A 10 -11.82 -12.63 27.64
N GLY A 11 -10.51 -12.55 27.85
CA GLY A 11 -9.75 -13.40 28.77
C GLY A 11 -9.88 -12.95 30.25
N PRO A 12 -9.59 -13.82 31.23
CA PRO A 12 -9.94 -13.61 32.64
C PRO A 12 -9.07 -12.57 33.36
N PRO A 13 -9.55 -11.96 34.47
CA PRO A 13 -8.89 -10.81 35.09
C PRO A 13 -7.63 -11.22 35.85
N ARG A 14 -6.52 -10.52 35.60
CA ARG A 14 -5.26 -10.65 36.37
C ARG A 14 -5.40 -9.96 37.73
N LYS A 15 -5.11 -10.69 38.81
CA LYS A 15 -5.05 -10.18 40.19
C LYS A 15 -4.01 -9.06 40.31
N ARG A 16 -4.42 -7.89 40.83
CA ARG A 16 -3.52 -6.76 41.16
C ARG A 16 -2.80 -7.05 42.47
N ILE A 17 -1.47 -7.14 42.42
CA ILE A 17 -0.60 -7.11 43.60
C ILE A 17 -0.41 -5.64 43.97
N VAL A 18 -0.86 -5.25 45.17
CA VAL A 18 -0.66 -3.90 45.71
C VAL A 18 0.73 -3.84 46.33
N ALA A 19 1.67 -3.22 45.63
CA ALA A 19 2.96 -2.82 46.20
C ALA A 19 2.79 -1.45 46.88
N LYS A 20 2.96 -1.39 48.20
CA LYS A 20 3.11 -0.14 48.94
C LYS A 20 4.40 0.54 48.50
N ARG A 21 4.32 1.73 47.90
CA ARG A 21 5.45 2.65 47.75
C ARG A 21 5.09 3.97 48.43
N GLY A 22 6.04 4.43 49.23
CA GLY A 22 5.92 5.55 50.17
C GLY A 22 5.67 6.89 49.48
N LEU A 23 5.09 7.79 50.27
CA LEU A 23 4.72 9.15 49.92
C LEU A 23 5.96 9.99 49.56
N LYS A 24 6.02 10.50 48.32
CA LYS A 24 6.78 11.71 47.96
C LYS A 24 6.39 12.29 46.57
N ASP A 25 5.11 12.26 46.21
CA ASP A 25 4.62 12.67 44.87
C ASP A 25 3.91 14.04 44.83
N GLY A 26 4.04 14.86 45.88
CA GLY A 26 3.41 16.19 45.96
C GLY A 26 4.10 17.23 45.10
N ASP A 27 5.41 17.40 45.30
CA ASP A 27 6.19 18.49 44.70
C ASP A 27 6.42 18.32 43.18
N ASP A 28 6.53 17.08 42.69
CA ASP A 28 6.72 16.79 41.27
C ASP A 28 5.48 17.06 40.41
N LYS A 29 4.28 16.99 41.01
CA LYS A 29 3.03 17.32 40.30
C LYS A 29 2.87 18.82 40.13
N GLU A 30 3.19 19.61 41.17
CA GLU A 30 3.17 21.07 41.08
C GLU A 30 4.21 21.61 40.09
N ALA A 31 5.41 21.03 40.06
CA ALA A 31 6.45 21.34 39.07
C ALA A 31 6.02 21.00 37.62
N ARG A 32 5.26 19.92 37.43
CA ARG A 32 4.70 19.55 36.12
C ARG A 32 3.55 20.48 35.69
N LEU A 33 2.68 20.87 36.63
CA LEU A 33 1.56 21.77 36.35
C LEU A 33 2.04 23.18 35.97
N THR A 34 3.05 23.70 36.68
CA THR A 34 3.69 25.00 36.37
C THR A 34 4.40 25.00 35.02
N ARG A 35 5.07 23.89 34.65
CA ARG A 35 5.68 23.75 33.31
C ARG A 35 4.64 23.70 32.19
N ARG A 36 3.51 23.02 32.40
CA ARG A 36 2.41 22.96 31.44
C ARG A 36 1.72 24.31 31.27
N ARG A 37 1.54 25.07 32.36
CA ARG A 37 0.99 26.43 32.33
C ARG A 37 1.89 27.38 31.55
N ARG A 38 3.21 27.35 31.78
CA ARG A 38 4.19 28.13 31.00
C ARG A 38 4.23 27.74 29.52
N MET A 39 3.99 26.48 29.19
CA MET A 39 3.86 26.05 27.80
C MET A 39 2.59 26.61 27.15
N MET A 40 1.46 26.63 27.87
CA MET A 40 0.21 27.19 27.35
C MET A 40 0.29 28.72 27.16
N GLU A 41 0.86 29.46 28.13
CA GLU A 41 1.10 30.92 27.99
C GLU A 41 2.01 31.25 26.80
N ARG A 42 2.94 30.35 26.42
CA ARG A 42 3.78 30.53 25.22
C ARG A 42 3.08 30.21 23.90
N THR A 43 1.96 29.50 23.95
CA THR A 43 1.17 29.12 22.75
C THR A 43 -0.10 29.94 22.59
N GLU A 44 -0.46 30.76 23.59
CA GLU A 44 -1.51 31.77 23.47
C GLU A 44 -0.95 32.97 22.70
N ILE A 45 -1.16 32.96 21.39
CA ILE A 45 -1.05 34.14 20.55
C ILE A 45 -2.26 35.01 20.91
N SER A 46 -2.01 36.11 21.61
CA SER A 46 -2.99 37.16 21.90
C SER A 46 -3.54 37.70 20.56
N SER A 47 -4.82 37.47 20.31
CA SER A 47 -5.55 38.12 19.21
C SER A 47 -5.90 39.54 19.66
N ASP A 48 -4.97 40.47 19.45
CA ASP A 48 -5.21 41.90 19.64
C ASP A 48 -5.44 42.52 18.26
N GLU A 49 -6.60 43.18 18.10
CA GLU A 49 -6.98 43.90 16.90
C GLU A 49 -6.22 45.24 16.86
N GLU A 50 -5.18 45.33 16.03
CA GLU A 50 -4.67 46.64 15.60
C GLU A 50 -4.96 46.85 14.11
N GLU A 51 -5.86 47.80 13.86
CA GLU A 51 -6.06 48.48 12.58
C GLU A 51 -4.74 49.10 12.09
N LEU A 52 -4.18 48.56 11.01
CA LEU A 52 -3.13 49.22 10.23
C LEU A 52 -3.47 49.13 8.74
N SER A 53 -4.03 50.22 8.21
CA SER A 53 -4.12 50.48 6.78
C SER A 53 -2.71 50.64 6.20
N VAL A 54 -2.25 49.63 5.45
CA VAL A 54 -1.09 49.78 4.56
C VAL A 54 -1.52 49.41 3.17
N ALA A 55 -1.33 50.37 2.28
CA ALA A 55 -1.71 50.34 0.89
C ALA A 55 -1.14 49.13 0.14
N ASP A 56 -1.97 48.68 -0.80
CA ASP A 56 -1.71 48.19 -2.14
C ASP A 56 -0.24 48.15 -2.63
N ASP A 57 -0.01 47.19 -3.53
CA ASP A 57 1.23 46.81 -4.20
C ASP A 57 2.24 45.97 -3.42
N ARG A 58 2.01 44.65 -3.46
CA ARG A 58 3.07 43.65 -3.59
C ARG A 58 2.54 42.32 -4.14
N ILE A 59 2.52 42.26 -5.47
CA ILE A 59 2.93 41.12 -6.32
C ILE A 59 2.16 39.81 -6.06
N SER A 60 1.20 39.59 -6.96
CA SER A 60 0.65 38.31 -7.37
C SER A 60 1.75 37.34 -7.83
N ASP A 61 2.23 36.50 -6.93
CA ASP A 61 2.99 35.27 -7.26
C ASP A 61 2.23 34.05 -6.73
N VAL A 62 0.93 34.00 -7.06
CA VAL A 62 0.08 32.84 -6.83
C VAL A 62 -0.28 32.27 -8.20
N SER A 63 0.03 30.98 -8.40
CA SER A 63 -0.74 30.09 -9.27
C SER A 63 -0.43 29.99 -10.77
N GLU A 64 0.71 30.43 -11.33
CA GLU A 64 1.00 30.07 -12.75
C GLU A 64 1.09 28.54 -12.95
N GLY A 65 1.70 27.81 -12.02
CA GLY A 65 1.79 26.35 -12.09
C GLY A 65 0.50 25.57 -11.80
N GLU A 66 -0.45 26.16 -11.05
CA GLU A 66 -1.74 25.50 -10.75
C GLU A 66 -2.70 25.60 -11.93
N TYR A 67 -2.75 26.76 -12.61
CA TYR A 67 -3.53 26.93 -13.85
C TYR A 67 -3.06 25.99 -14.97
N GLU A 68 -1.74 25.80 -15.12
CA GLU A 68 -1.19 24.89 -16.13
C GLU A 68 -1.58 23.42 -15.90
N ILE A 69 -1.63 22.96 -14.63
CA ILE A 69 -2.01 21.59 -14.29
C ILE A 69 -3.51 21.37 -14.55
N GLU A 70 -4.34 22.34 -14.19
CA GLU A 70 -5.79 22.30 -14.37
C GLU A 70 -6.19 22.33 -15.85
N ASP A 71 -5.51 23.15 -16.66
CA ASP A 71 -5.73 23.22 -18.10
C ASP A 71 -5.33 21.92 -18.81
N LEU A 72 -4.20 21.31 -18.43
CA LEU A 72 -3.79 20.01 -18.95
C LEU A 72 -4.77 18.89 -18.56
N ALA A 73 -5.29 18.91 -17.32
CA ALA A 73 -6.28 17.94 -16.88
C ALA A 73 -7.60 18.09 -17.66
N ARG A 74 -8.02 19.33 -17.93
CA ARG A 74 -9.21 19.64 -18.73
C ARG A 74 -9.05 19.21 -20.19
N LEU A 75 -7.88 19.43 -20.79
CA LEU A 75 -7.57 18.97 -22.15
C LEU A 75 -7.62 17.44 -22.24
N LYS A 76 -6.96 16.73 -21.32
CA LYS A 76 -7.02 15.27 -21.24
C LYS A 76 -8.43 14.74 -21.03
N ALA A 77 -9.25 15.42 -20.23
CA ALA A 77 -10.65 15.06 -20.02
C ALA A 77 -11.48 15.21 -21.30
N LYS A 78 -11.28 16.29 -22.07
CA LYS A 78 -11.94 16.48 -23.38
C LYS A 78 -11.53 15.41 -24.39
N GLU A 79 -10.24 15.10 -24.49
CA GLU A 79 -9.75 14.02 -25.35
C GLU A 79 -10.34 12.66 -24.96
N TYR A 80 -10.51 12.39 -23.66
CA TYR A 80 -11.10 11.14 -23.19
C TYR A 80 -12.58 11.03 -23.57
N LEU A 81 -13.35 12.10 -23.41
CA LEU A 81 -14.74 12.16 -23.84
C LEU A 81 -14.87 11.97 -25.36
N GLN A 82 -14.00 12.60 -26.14
CA GLN A 82 -13.95 12.41 -27.60
C GLN A 82 -13.72 10.95 -27.96
N LYS A 83 -12.74 10.28 -27.34
CA LYS A 83 -12.49 8.85 -27.56
C LYS A 83 -13.71 7.97 -27.21
N LEU A 84 -14.45 8.31 -26.16
CA LEU A 84 -15.65 7.58 -25.78
C LEU A 84 -16.81 7.78 -26.78
N HIS A 85 -16.98 9.00 -27.31
CA HIS A 85 -17.94 9.28 -28.39
C HIS A 85 -17.53 8.60 -29.72
N GLU A 86 -16.24 8.63 -30.07
CA GLU A 86 -15.69 7.96 -31.25
C GLU A 86 -15.83 6.43 -31.19
N ALA A 87 -15.82 5.86 -29.98
CA ALA A 87 -16.13 4.44 -29.76
C ALA A 87 -17.61 4.09 -30.02
N GLY A 88 -18.45 5.06 -30.42
CA GLY A 88 -19.85 4.86 -30.76
C GLY A 88 -20.76 4.64 -29.55
N LYS A 89 -20.28 4.95 -28.33
CA LYS A 89 -21.06 4.79 -27.10
C LYS A 89 -22.14 5.85 -26.98
N THR A 90 -23.27 5.47 -26.42
CA THR A 90 -24.36 6.41 -26.10
C THR A 90 -24.00 7.29 -24.91
N GLU A 91 -24.66 8.44 -24.72
CA GLU A 91 -24.37 9.34 -23.58
C GLU A 91 -24.57 8.64 -22.22
N GLU A 92 -25.50 7.70 -22.14
CA GLU A 92 -25.76 6.91 -20.93
C GLU A 92 -24.58 5.98 -20.60
N GLU A 93 -24.09 5.24 -21.60
CA GLU A 93 -22.90 4.37 -21.45
C GLU A 93 -21.63 5.16 -21.12
N ILE A 94 -21.48 6.36 -21.69
CA ILE A 94 -20.38 7.27 -21.36
C ILE A 94 -20.48 7.69 -19.90
N GLY A 95 -21.68 8.07 -19.43
CA GLY A 95 -21.92 8.39 -18.03
C GLY A 95 -21.60 7.24 -17.07
N GLU A 96 -21.94 6.01 -17.43
CA GLU A 96 -21.61 4.81 -16.64
C GLU A 96 -20.11 4.55 -16.60
N THR A 97 -19.42 4.59 -17.74
CA THR A 97 -17.96 4.38 -17.80
C THR A 97 -17.20 5.42 -16.98
N LEU A 98 -17.61 6.68 -17.03
CA LEU A 98 -17.02 7.75 -16.22
C LEU A 98 -17.26 7.55 -14.72
N LYS A 99 -18.46 7.09 -14.33
CA LYS A 99 -18.76 6.75 -12.93
C LYS A 99 -17.91 5.58 -12.46
N GLU A 100 -17.72 4.55 -13.28
CA GLU A 100 -16.82 3.44 -12.98
C GLU A 100 -15.37 3.91 -12.84
N ASP A 101 -14.88 4.75 -13.75
CA ASP A 101 -13.53 5.31 -13.70
C ASP A 101 -13.32 6.20 -12.47
N ALA A 102 -14.33 6.99 -12.09
CA ALA A 102 -14.30 7.76 -10.86
C ALA A 102 -14.26 6.84 -9.63
N ALA A 103 -15.05 5.76 -9.63
CA ALA A 103 -15.06 4.78 -8.55
C ALA A 103 -13.75 3.98 -8.46
N THR A 104 -13.08 3.70 -9.58
CA THR A 104 -11.77 3.04 -9.60
C THR A 104 -10.69 3.95 -9.00
N LYS A 105 -10.69 5.24 -9.37
CA LYS A 105 -9.78 6.25 -8.80
C LYS A 105 -10.03 6.51 -7.32
N ALA A 106 -11.31 6.53 -6.91
CA ALA A 106 -11.70 6.67 -5.51
C ALA A 106 -11.48 5.39 -4.69
N GLY A 107 -11.20 4.24 -5.33
CA GLY A 107 -11.03 2.94 -4.67
C GLY A 107 -12.32 2.36 -4.09
N THR A 108 -13.48 2.92 -4.43
CA THR A 108 -14.80 2.48 -3.93
C THR A 108 -15.48 1.47 -4.84
N LEU A 109 -14.87 1.16 -6.00
CA LEU A 109 -15.40 0.19 -6.96
C LEU A 109 -15.51 -1.21 -6.33
N ARG A 110 -16.72 -1.77 -6.33
CA ARG A 110 -17.00 -3.14 -5.92
C ARG A 110 -17.51 -3.92 -7.11
N ARG A 111 -16.87 -5.05 -7.44
CA ARG A 111 -17.31 -5.96 -8.50
C ARG A 111 -17.65 -7.32 -7.90
N GLN A 112 -18.83 -7.85 -8.21
CA GLN A 112 -19.25 -9.20 -7.82
C GLN A 112 -18.77 -10.19 -8.88
N LEU A 113 -17.53 -10.65 -8.76
CA LEU A 113 -16.89 -11.55 -9.73
C LEU A 113 -17.03 -13.03 -9.36
N ALA A 114 -17.43 -13.33 -8.12
CA ALA A 114 -17.50 -14.71 -7.63
C ALA A 114 -18.49 -15.58 -8.42
N ASP A 115 -19.62 -15.01 -8.83
CA ASP A 115 -20.68 -15.74 -9.56
C ASP A 115 -20.39 -15.87 -11.06
N LEU A 116 -19.44 -15.08 -11.58
CA LEU A 116 -19.03 -15.09 -12.99
C LEU A 116 -17.78 -15.94 -13.25
N ALA A 117 -17.03 -16.29 -12.21
CA ALA A 117 -15.78 -17.02 -12.34
C ALA A 117 -16.03 -18.53 -12.48
N GLU A 118 -15.97 -19.04 -13.71
CA GLU A 118 -15.91 -20.48 -13.97
C GLU A 118 -14.49 -21.00 -13.76
N LEU A 119 -14.28 -21.85 -12.76
CA LEU A 119 -13.01 -22.56 -12.55
C LEU A 119 -13.01 -23.81 -13.43
N ARG A 120 -12.14 -23.83 -14.45
CA ARG A 120 -11.97 -24.98 -15.36
C ARG A 120 -10.69 -25.72 -15.01
N ASP A 121 -10.80 -26.98 -14.62
CA ASP A 121 -9.66 -27.82 -14.22
C ASP A 121 -8.73 -28.17 -15.40
N GLU A 122 -9.25 -28.10 -16.64
CA GLU A 122 -8.50 -28.41 -17.87
C GLU A 122 -7.33 -27.44 -18.14
N GLU A 123 -7.31 -26.29 -17.50
CA GLU A 123 -6.25 -25.30 -17.63
C GLU A 123 -5.16 -25.39 -16.56
N GLU A 124 -5.23 -26.38 -15.66
CA GLU A 124 -4.24 -26.56 -14.60
C GLU A 124 -2.85 -26.89 -15.18
N VAL A 125 -1.83 -26.17 -14.72
CA VAL A 125 -0.43 -26.42 -15.08
C VAL A 125 0.36 -26.70 -13.82
N SER A 126 0.89 -27.91 -13.71
CA SER A 126 1.75 -28.30 -12.59
C SER A 126 3.23 -28.23 -12.97
N HIS A 127 4.00 -27.46 -12.18
CA HIS A 127 5.45 -27.36 -12.34
C HIS A 127 6.18 -27.67 -11.04
N ARG A 128 7.12 -28.63 -11.11
CA ARG A 128 8.04 -28.94 -10.01
C ARG A 128 9.27 -28.03 -10.05
N GLY A 129 9.05 -26.74 -9.77
CA GLY A 129 10.14 -25.74 -9.68
C GLY A 129 10.85 -25.70 -8.32
N HIS A 130 10.13 -26.03 -7.24
CA HIS A 130 10.68 -26.10 -5.89
C HIS A 130 10.76 -27.56 -5.42
N ARG A 131 11.82 -27.92 -4.69
CA ARG A 131 11.96 -29.25 -4.09
C ARG A 131 11.35 -29.32 -2.67
N PHE A 132 11.10 -28.19 -2.03
CA PHE A 132 10.23 -28.10 -0.83
C PHE A 132 9.02 -27.19 -1.06
N THR A 133 8.14 -27.10 -0.05
CA THR A 133 6.92 -26.32 -0.09
C THR A 133 7.19 -24.84 -0.40
N PRO A 134 6.50 -24.26 -1.42
CA PRO A 134 6.50 -22.82 -1.62
C PRO A 134 5.74 -22.14 -0.47
N LEU A 135 6.29 -21.04 0.03
CA LEU A 135 5.72 -20.27 1.14
C LEU A 135 4.90 -19.07 0.64
N CYS A 136 5.29 -18.47 -0.48
CA CYS A 136 4.65 -17.27 -1.01
C CYS A 136 4.69 -17.26 -2.54
N VAL A 137 3.68 -16.61 -3.13
CA VAL A 137 3.50 -16.45 -4.57
C VAL A 137 3.09 -15.00 -4.83
N ALA A 138 3.63 -14.40 -5.89
CA ALA A 138 3.27 -13.07 -6.37
C ALA A 138 3.00 -13.11 -7.87
N ILE A 139 1.94 -12.44 -8.31
CA ILE A 139 1.54 -12.32 -9.72
C ILE A 139 2.02 -10.98 -10.24
N SER A 140 2.60 -10.96 -11.44
CA SER A 140 3.01 -9.72 -12.08
C SER A 140 1.80 -8.86 -12.44
N PRO A 141 1.89 -7.52 -12.35
CA PRO A 141 0.81 -6.62 -12.77
C PRO A 141 0.39 -6.79 -14.24
N CYS A 142 1.30 -7.25 -15.10
CA CYS A 142 1.01 -7.54 -16.50
C CYS A 142 0.29 -8.88 -16.73
N GLY A 143 0.07 -9.69 -15.68
CA GLY A 143 -0.62 -10.99 -15.75
C GLY A 143 0.13 -12.07 -16.53
N LYS A 144 1.39 -11.84 -16.93
CA LYS A 144 2.17 -12.81 -17.74
C LYS A 144 3.09 -13.69 -16.90
N TYR A 145 3.55 -13.18 -15.76
CA TYR A 145 4.51 -13.88 -14.92
C TYR A 145 3.96 -14.15 -13.53
N VAL A 146 4.35 -15.29 -12.99
CA VAL A 146 4.17 -15.63 -11.57
C VAL A 146 5.55 -15.86 -10.98
N VAL A 147 5.76 -15.36 -9.77
CA VAL A 147 6.97 -15.62 -9.00
C VAL A 147 6.58 -16.37 -7.74
N SER A 148 7.28 -17.45 -7.44
CA SER A 148 7.10 -18.15 -6.17
C SER A 148 8.42 -18.33 -5.44
N CYS A 149 8.34 -18.35 -4.11
CA CYS A 149 9.48 -18.56 -3.24
C CYS A 149 9.14 -19.57 -2.15
N GLY A 150 10.16 -20.17 -1.54
CA GLY A 150 9.95 -21.23 -0.57
C GLY A 150 11.10 -21.44 0.40
N LYS A 151 10.99 -22.55 1.15
CA LYS A 151 11.96 -22.92 2.19
C LYS A 151 13.36 -23.18 1.63
N GLU A 152 13.47 -23.52 0.36
CA GLU A 152 14.76 -23.73 -0.32
C GLU A 152 15.54 -22.47 -0.63
N SER A 153 15.03 -21.29 -0.24
CA SER A 153 15.61 -19.98 -0.56
C SER A 153 15.76 -19.75 -2.07
N SER A 154 15.02 -20.52 -2.86
CA SER A 154 14.92 -20.39 -4.30
C SER A 154 13.76 -19.47 -4.65
N ILE A 155 13.96 -18.65 -5.68
CA ILE A 155 12.91 -17.83 -6.29
C ILE A 155 12.74 -18.36 -7.71
N VAL A 156 11.53 -18.79 -8.06
CA VAL A 156 11.23 -19.36 -9.38
C VAL A 156 10.27 -18.42 -10.10
N LYS A 157 10.61 -18.08 -11.34
CA LYS A 157 9.77 -17.28 -12.25
C LYS A 157 9.13 -18.20 -13.29
N TYR A 158 7.81 -18.12 -13.36
CA TYR A 158 6.96 -18.85 -14.29
C TYR A 158 6.37 -17.87 -15.29
N ASP A 159 6.27 -18.32 -16.53
CA ASP A 159 5.50 -17.64 -17.57
C ASP A 159 4.18 -18.38 -17.76
N ILE A 160 3.09 -17.65 -17.56
CA ILE A 160 1.71 -18.15 -17.67
C ILE A 160 1.38 -18.44 -19.13
N THR A 161 1.85 -17.60 -20.06
CA THR A 161 1.54 -17.73 -21.49
C THR A 161 2.25 -18.95 -22.10
N LEU A 162 3.52 -19.14 -21.74
CA LEU A 162 4.32 -20.27 -22.20
C LEU A 162 4.13 -21.53 -21.35
N ARG A 163 3.44 -21.42 -20.20
CA ARG A 163 3.24 -22.49 -19.22
C ARG A 163 4.56 -23.19 -18.88
N LYS A 164 5.61 -22.41 -18.60
CA LYS A 164 6.99 -22.90 -18.38
C LYS A 164 7.73 -22.08 -17.33
N ILE A 165 8.75 -22.69 -16.72
CA ILE A 165 9.71 -22.00 -15.86
C ILE A 165 10.69 -21.25 -16.76
N VAL A 166 10.78 -19.93 -16.58
CA VAL A 166 11.66 -19.06 -17.37
C VAL A 166 12.94 -18.72 -16.62
N GLY A 167 12.90 -18.72 -15.29
CA GLY A 167 14.07 -18.39 -14.49
C GLY A 167 14.02 -18.98 -13.10
N THR A 168 15.19 -19.25 -12.54
CA THR A 168 15.33 -19.69 -11.15
C THR A 168 16.57 -19.07 -10.53
N ILE A 169 16.36 -18.34 -9.44
CA ILE A 169 17.44 -17.85 -8.57
C ILE A 169 17.60 -18.90 -7.49
N LYS A 170 18.75 -19.57 -7.46
CA LYS A 170 19.07 -20.60 -6.47
C LYS A 170 19.76 -19.99 -5.26
N ARG A 171 19.61 -20.66 -4.11
CA ARG A 171 20.31 -20.37 -2.86
C ARG A 171 21.79 -20.06 -3.04
N THR A 172 22.29 -19.05 -2.33
CA THR A 172 23.73 -18.88 -2.13
C THR A 172 24.19 -19.46 -0.79
N LYS A 173 25.44 -19.93 -0.70
CA LYS A 173 25.98 -20.51 0.55
C LYS A 173 26.54 -19.45 1.50
N THR A 174 26.83 -18.24 1.01
CA THR A 174 27.50 -17.17 1.75
C THR A 174 26.63 -15.91 1.80
N GLY A 175 26.34 -15.43 3.01
CA GLY A 175 25.53 -14.22 3.26
C GLY A 175 26.29 -12.91 3.03
N GLY A 176 26.91 -12.75 1.87
CA GLY A 176 27.58 -11.49 1.49
C GLY A 176 26.62 -10.49 0.84
N GLU A 177 26.89 -9.19 0.99
CA GLU A 177 26.07 -8.10 0.43
C GLU A 177 26.01 -8.11 -1.10
N ASP A 178 27.02 -8.68 -1.78
CA ASP A 178 27.08 -8.75 -3.24
C ASP A 178 26.26 -9.89 -3.88
N GLN A 179 25.53 -10.67 -3.07
CA GLN A 179 24.81 -11.85 -3.57
C GLN A 179 23.34 -11.55 -3.85
N LYS A 180 22.93 -11.74 -5.10
CA LYS A 180 21.52 -11.60 -5.56
C LYS A 180 20.57 -12.68 -5.03
N ALA A 181 21.09 -13.69 -4.34
CA ALA A 181 20.32 -14.82 -3.85
C ALA A 181 20.26 -14.87 -2.32
N HIS A 182 19.17 -15.38 -1.76
CA HIS A 182 19.02 -15.66 -0.34
C HIS A 182 19.82 -16.91 0.07
N HIS A 183 20.34 -16.91 1.29
CA HIS A 183 21.02 -18.03 1.92
C HIS A 183 20.09 -18.85 2.84
N GLY A 184 18.92 -18.31 3.18
CA GLY A 184 17.92 -18.90 4.07
C GLY A 184 16.48 -18.66 3.63
N HIS A 185 15.54 -19.16 4.41
CA HIS A 185 14.12 -19.28 4.00
C HIS A 185 13.53 -17.94 3.60
N ILE A 186 12.85 -17.91 2.45
CA ILE A 186 12.15 -16.71 1.97
C ILE A 186 10.70 -16.81 2.43
N TYR A 187 10.23 -15.77 3.12
CA TYR A 187 8.87 -15.74 3.65
C TYR A 187 7.94 -14.89 2.79
N ALA A 188 8.47 -13.87 2.11
CA ALA A 188 7.68 -12.94 1.32
C ALA A 188 8.40 -12.55 0.02
N VAL A 189 7.59 -12.37 -1.03
CA VAL A 189 7.98 -11.80 -2.33
C VAL A 189 6.92 -10.79 -2.75
N ALA A 190 7.37 -9.69 -3.34
CA ALA A 190 6.51 -8.66 -3.93
C ALA A 190 7.06 -8.23 -5.30
N ILE A 191 6.16 -7.90 -6.22
CA ILE A 191 6.50 -7.39 -7.55
C ILE A 191 6.08 -5.92 -7.59
N SER A 192 6.95 -5.06 -8.13
CA SER A 192 6.61 -3.65 -8.37
C SER A 192 5.43 -3.52 -9.34
N SER A 193 4.61 -2.48 -9.18
CA SER A 193 3.53 -2.11 -10.12
C SER A 193 4.02 -1.99 -11.56
N ASP A 194 5.25 -1.54 -11.74
CA ASP A 194 5.87 -1.34 -13.05
C ASP A 194 6.44 -2.65 -13.63
N GLY A 195 6.42 -3.73 -12.85
CA GLY A 195 6.94 -5.05 -13.24
C GLY A 195 8.47 -5.13 -13.36
N LYS A 196 9.20 -4.05 -13.03
CA LYS A 196 10.65 -3.96 -13.21
C LYS A 196 11.46 -4.62 -12.08
N TYR A 197 10.92 -4.65 -10.87
CA TYR A 197 11.63 -5.08 -9.67
C TYR A 197 10.87 -6.17 -8.92
N ILE A 198 11.61 -7.06 -8.26
CA ILE A 198 11.06 -8.12 -7.42
C ILE A 198 11.73 -8.06 -6.05
N ALA A 199 11.00 -7.57 -5.06
CA ALA A 199 11.48 -7.56 -3.68
C ALA A 199 11.28 -8.94 -3.04
N SER A 200 12.25 -9.39 -2.26
CA SER A 200 12.21 -10.66 -1.54
C SER A 200 12.86 -10.53 -0.17
N GLY A 201 12.22 -11.10 0.86
CA GLY A 201 12.65 -11.02 2.25
C GLY A 201 12.45 -12.33 3.00
N GLY A 202 13.35 -12.61 3.94
CA GLY A 202 13.42 -13.91 4.58
C GLY A 202 14.21 -13.96 5.89
N TYR A 203 14.59 -15.17 6.27
CA TYR A 203 15.36 -15.49 7.47
C TYR A 203 16.69 -14.73 7.58
N ASP A 204 17.27 -14.36 6.44
CA ASP A 204 18.58 -13.73 6.35
C ASP A 204 18.59 -12.28 6.86
N ALA A 205 17.43 -11.76 7.30
CA ALA A 205 17.23 -10.38 7.75
C ALA A 205 17.63 -9.32 6.69
N VAL A 206 17.66 -9.70 5.40
CA VAL A 206 18.02 -8.85 4.27
C VAL A 206 16.87 -8.81 3.25
N LEU A 207 16.65 -7.64 2.68
CA LEU A 207 15.77 -7.43 1.52
C LEU A 207 16.60 -7.42 0.24
N LYS A 208 16.17 -8.16 -0.78
CA LYS A 208 16.80 -8.21 -2.11
C LYS A 208 15.80 -7.86 -3.20
N PHE A 209 16.22 -7.09 -4.20
CA PHE A 209 15.39 -6.53 -5.27
C PHE A 209 15.78 -7.03 -6.67
#